data_AF-A0A1I0H9N7-F1
#
_entry.id   AF-A0A1I0H9N7-F1
#
_cell.length_a   1.000
_cell.length_b   1.000
_cell.length_c   1.000
_cell.angle_alpha   90.00
_cell.angle_beta   90.00
_cell.angle_gamma   90.00
#
_symmetry.space_group_name_H-M   'P 1'
#
loop_
_entity.id
_entity.type
_entity.pdbx_description
1 polymer ?
#
loop_
_entity_poly.entity_id
_entity_poly.type
_entity_poly.pdbx_seq_one_letter_code
_entity_poly.pdbx_strand_id
1 'polypeptide(L)'
;MAALKVAMDDYRHPGITPENQKTPEGKCLAQWKFIRTTVFQAREDLFFVLFAPDLSQCGPGFVVFGAGAEYAIDGQGRILAKQ
;
A
#
# COMPACT_ATOMS: atom_id res chain seq x y z
N MET A 1 -0.04 -12.65 -8.21
CA MET A 1 1.43 -12.50 -8.12
C MET A 1 1.84 -12.50 -6.66
N ALA A 2 2.85 -13.29 -6.28
CA ALA A 2 3.32 -13.36 -4.89
C ALA A 2 3.87 -12.01 -4.38
N ALA A 3 4.57 -11.26 -5.23
CA ALA A 3 5.14 -9.96 -4.87
C ALA A 3 4.08 -8.94 -4.41
N LEU A 4 2.99 -8.78 -5.15
CA LEU A 4 1.91 -7.88 -4.75
C LEU A 4 1.28 -8.31 -3.41
N LYS A 5 1.05 -9.60 -3.19
CA LYS A 5 0.48 -10.08 -1.92
C LYS A 5 1.37 -9.75 -0.73
N VAL A 6 2.68 -9.97 -0.86
CA VAL A 6 3.67 -9.63 0.17
C VAL A 6 3.68 -8.13 0.45
N ALA A 7 3.72 -7.30 -0.60
CA ALA A 7 3.64 -5.85 -0.45
C ALA A 7 2.36 -5.41 0.27
N MET A 8 1.21 -6.00 -0.10
CA MET A 8 -0.08 -5.67 0.50
C MET A 8 -0.13 -6.04 1.99
N ASP A 9 0.39 -7.21 2.36
CA ASP A 9 0.40 -7.70 3.74
C ASP A 9 1.33 -6.87 4.64
N ASP A 10 2.46 -6.38 4.11
CA ASP A 10 3.38 -5.50 4.83
C ASP A 10 2.83 -4.06 4.93
N TYR A 11 2.33 -3.50 3.82
CA TYR A 11 1.83 -2.13 3.76
C TYR A 11 0.60 -1.93 4.64
N ARG A 12 -0.35 -2.87 4.57
CA ARG A 12 -1.57 -2.83 5.36
C ARG A 12 -1.85 -4.21 5.93
N HIS A 13 -1.35 -4.41 7.15
CA HIS A 13 -1.58 -5.65 7.88
C HIS A 13 -3.09 -6.00 7.90
N PRO A 14 -3.48 -7.27 7.67
CA PRO A 14 -4.89 -7.65 7.52
C PRO A 14 -5.78 -7.33 8.73
N GLY A 15 -5.20 -7.15 9.93
CA GLY A 15 -5.93 -6.67 11.12
C GLY A 15 -6.37 -5.20 11.05
N ILE A 16 -5.85 -4.41 10.12
CA ILE A 16 -6.22 -3.01 9.89
C ILE A 16 -7.48 -2.98 9.03
N THR A 17 -8.64 -2.95 9.66
CA THR A 17 -9.94 -2.76 8.99
C THR A 17 -10.50 -1.37 9.26
N PRO A 18 -11.39 -0.83 8.40
CA PRO A 18 -11.99 0.49 8.61
C PRO A 18 -12.75 0.59 9.93
N GLU A 19 -13.43 -0.48 10.35
CA GLU A 19 -14.25 -0.50 11.58
C GLU A 19 -13.39 -0.30 12.83
N ASN A 20 -12.13 -0.71 12.78
CA ASN A 20 -11.18 -0.62 13.89
C ASN A 20 -10.42 0.72 13.93
N GLN A 21 -10.65 1.62 12.98
CA GLN A 21 -9.96 2.92 12.93
C GLN A 21 -10.74 4.01 13.67
N LYS A 22 -10.03 4.80 14.48
CA LYS A 22 -10.63 5.88 15.30
C LYS A 22 -10.83 7.17 14.52
N THR A 23 -9.97 7.47 13.55
CA THR A 23 -10.02 8.72 12.78
C THR A 23 -10.59 8.51 11.38
N PRO A 24 -11.24 9.52 10.78
CA PRO A 24 -11.73 9.44 9.40
C PRO A 24 -10.64 9.09 8.37
N GLU A 25 -9.43 9.62 8.54
CA GLU A 25 -8.28 9.36 7.67
C GLU A 25 -7.84 7.90 7.78
N GLY A 26 -7.76 7.37 9.01
CA GLY A 26 -7.47 5.96 9.24
C GLY A 26 -8.51 5.05 8.58
N LYS A 27 -9.80 5.36 8.75
CA LYS A 27 -10.90 4.62 8.10
C LYS A 27 -10.79 4.60 6.59
N CYS A 28 -10.30 5.70 6.01
CA CYS A 28 -10.07 5.79 4.58
C CYS A 28 -8.86 4.96 4.14
N LEU A 29 -7.70 5.16 4.78
CA LEU A 29 -6.46 4.42 4.49
C LEU A 29 -6.60 2.91 4.71
N ALA A 30 -7.55 2.49 5.55
CA ALA A 30 -7.90 1.09 5.74
C ALA A 30 -8.71 0.47 4.58
N GLN A 31 -9.01 1.21 3.50
CA GLN A 31 -9.74 0.69 2.34
C GLN A 31 -8.87 0.74 1.08
N TRP A 32 -8.63 -0.42 0.47
CA TRP A 32 -7.84 -0.52 -0.76
C TRP A 32 -8.36 0.34 -1.92
N LYS A 33 -9.66 0.64 -1.98
CA LYS A 33 -10.24 1.48 -3.03
C LYS A 33 -9.67 2.90 -3.07
N PHE A 34 -9.10 3.38 -1.96
CA PHE A 34 -8.46 4.70 -1.85
C PHE A 34 -6.94 4.63 -1.96
N ILE A 35 -6.38 3.45 -2.23
CA ILE A 35 -4.95 3.24 -2.39
C ILE A 35 -4.69 2.88 -3.85
N ARG A 36 -4.14 3.83 -4.60
CA ARG A 36 -3.66 3.52 -5.95
C ARG A 36 -2.50 2.54 -5.81
N THR A 37 -2.65 1.39 -6.45
CA THR A 37 -1.62 0.35 -6.50
C THR A 37 -1.02 0.31 -7.89
N THR A 38 0.29 0.36 -7.99
CA THR A 38 1.02 0.18 -9.25
C THR A 38 2.03 -0.93 -9.09
N VAL A 39 2.06 -1.85 -10.04
CA VAL A 39 3.02 -2.97 -10.08
C VAL A 39 3.81 -2.84 -11.36
N PHE A 40 5.13 -2.74 -11.23
CA PHE A 40 6.06 -2.71 -12.35
C PHE A 40 7.02 -3.89 -12.26
N GLN A 41 7.06 -4.73 -13.29
CA GLN A 41 8.02 -5.80 -13.38
C GLN A 41 9.26 -5.29 -14.11
N ALA A 42 10.36 -5.10 -13.39
CA ALA A 42 11.60 -4.60 -13.97
C ALA A 42 12.38 -5.69 -14.72
N ARG A 43 12.27 -6.94 -14.27
CA ARG A 43 12.81 -8.16 -14.90
C ARG A 43 12.08 -9.39 -14.36
N GLU A 44 12.42 -10.59 -14.85
CA GLU A 44 11.73 -11.85 -14.49
C GLU A 44 11.55 -12.05 -12.97
N ASP A 45 12.56 -11.67 -12.17
CA ASP A 45 12.63 -11.92 -10.74
C ASP A 45 12.63 -10.63 -9.88
N LEU A 46 12.23 -9.47 -10.43
CA LEU A 46 12.21 -8.20 -9.71
C LEU A 46 10.96 -7.39 -10.02
N PHE A 47 10.23 -7.06 -8.96
CA PHE A 47 8.98 -6.33 -8.99
C PHE A 47 9.07 -5.10 -8.11
N PHE A 48 8.59 -3.97 -8.62
CA PHE A 48 8.35 -2.77 -7.85
C PHE A 48 6.85 -2.63 -7.59
N VAL A 49 6.46 -2.42 -6.33
CA VAL A 49 5.08 -2.19 -5.94
C VAL A 49 4.99 -0.84 -5.25
N LEU A 50 4.17 0.05 -5.80
CA LEU A 50 3.92 1.37 -5.25
C LEU A 50 2.47 1.43 -4.73
N PHE A 51 2.33 1.86 -3.48
CA PHE A 51 1.06 2.25 -2.89
C PHE A 51 1.03 3.76 -2.69
N ALA A 52 0.07 4.42 -3.32
CA ALA A 52 -0.15 5.86 -3.23
C ALA A 52 -1.60 6.12 -2.80
N PRO A 53 -1.84 6.49 -1.54
CA PRO A 53 -3.17 6.91 -1.10
C PRO A 53 -3.67 8.14 -1.86
N ASP A 54 -4.93 8.09 -2.27
CA ASP A 54 -5.64 9.25 -2.81
C ASP A 54 -6.57 9.82 -1.75
N LEU A 55 -6.03 10.72 -0.93
CA LEU A 55 -6.76 11.34 0.17
C LEU A 55 -7.85 12.29 -0.30
N SER A 56 -7.82 12.74 -1.56
CA SER A 56 -8.89 13.57 -2.11
C SER A 56 -10.23 12.83 -2.17
N GLN A 57 -10.19 11.49 -2.27
CA GLN A 57 -11.37 10.63 -2.25
C GLN A 57 -11.88 10.32 -0.83
N CYS A 58 -11.06 10.59 0.18
CA CYS A 58 -11.42 10.42 1.59
C CYS A 58 -12.26 11.60 2.12
N GLY A 59 -12.00 12.81 1.62
CA GLY A 59 -12.66 14.05 2.02
C GLY A 59 -11.78 15.28 1.83
N PRO A 60 -12.37 16.49 1.81
CA PRO A 60 -11.60 17.72 1.65
C PRO A 60 -10.67 17.96 2.85
N GLY A 61 -9.43 18.39 2.58
CA GLY A 61 -8.48 18.83 3.60
C GLY A 61 -7.68 17.73 4.31
N PHE A 62 -7.83 16.46 3.92
CA PHE A 62 -7.01 15.40 4.50
C PHE A 62 -5.59 15.40 3.93
N VAL A 63 -4.62 15.51 4.84
CA VAL A 63 -3.18 15.43 4.55
C VAL A 63 -2.56 14.46 5.54
N VAL A 64 -2.00 13.37 5.03
CA VAL A 64 -1.25 12.38 5.82
C VAL A 64 0.11 12.20 5.17
N PHE A 65 1.15 12.65 5.84
CA PHE A 65 2.52 12.48 5.37
C PHE A 65 2.99 11.03 5.56
N GLY A 66 3.76 10.52 4.60
CA GLY A 66 4.31 9.15 4.67
C GLY A 66 3.26 8.04 4.58
N ALA A 67 2.07 8.34 4.07
CA ALA A 67 1.02 7.33 3.94
C ALA A 67 1.22 6.38 2.74
N GLY A 68 2.05 6.75 1.77
CA GLY A 68 2.45 5.88 0.67
C GLY A 68 3.62 4.98 1.03
N ALA A 69 3.92 4.02 0.15
CA ALA A 69 5.11 3.19 0.27
C ALA A 69 5.54 2.62 -1.08
N GLU A 70 6.84 2.49 -1.30
CA GLU A 70 7.42 1.81 -2.45
C GLU A 70 8.21 0.59 -2.01
N TYR A 71 8.00 -0.53 -2.70
CA TYR A 71 8.62 -1.82 -2.41
C TYR A 71 9.40 -2.32 -3.61
N ALA A 72 10.58 -2.88 -3.37
CA ALA A 72 11.27 -3.76 -4.30
C ALA A 72 11.17 -5.20 -3.78
N ILE A 73 10.68 -6.13 -4.59
CA ILE A 73 10.40 -7.51 -4.20
C ILE A 73 10.93 -8.47 -5.25
N ASP A 74 11.60 -9.53 -4.82
CA ASP A 74 12.11 -10.54 -5.75
C ASP A 74 11.06 -11.59 -6.19
N GLY A 75 11.44 -12.45 -7.13
CA GLY A 75 10.60 -13.54 -7.65
C GLY A 75 10.18 -14.59 -6.61
N GLN A 76 10.86 -14.63 -5.46
CA GLN A 76 10.52 -15.52 -4.33
C GLN A 76 9.58 -14.84 -3.31
N GLY A 77 9.24 -13.56 -3.52
CA GLY A 77 8.41 -12.78 -2.61
C GLY A 77 9.18 -12.19 -1.43
N ARG A 78 10.51 -12.05 -1.50
CA ARG A 78 11.29 -11.38 -0.45
C ARG A 78 11.35 -9.88 -0.71
N ILE A 79 11.07 -9.08 0.31
CA ILE A 79 11.23 -7.63 0.26
C ILE A 79 12.72 -7.30 0.29
N LEU A 80 13.22 -6.70 -0.79
CA LEU A 80 14.62 -6.28 -0.94
C LEU A 80 14.84 -4.83 -0.44
N ALA A 81 13.84 -3.96 -0.61
CA ALA A 81 13.86 -2.58 -0.16
C ALA A 81 12.44 -2.04 0.08
N LYS A 82 12.32 -1.04 0.96
CA LYS A 82 11.10 -0.31 1.29
C LYS A 82 11.42 1.17 1.54
N GLN A 83 10.58 2.06 1.01
CA GLN A 83 10.61 3.51 1.23
C GLN A 83 9.21 4.00 1.64
#